data_AF-A0A8F8AXH5-F1
#
_entry.id   AF-A0A8F8AXH5-F1
#
_cell.length_a   1.000
_cell.length_b   1.000
_cell.length_c   1.000
_cell.angle_alpha   90.00
_cell.angle_beta   90.00
_cell.angle_gamma   90.00
#
_symmetry.space_group_name_H-M   'P 1'
#
loop_
_entity.id
_entity.type
_entity.pdbx_description
1 polymer ?
#
loop_
_entity_poly.entity_id
_entity_poly.type
_entity_poly.pdbx_seq_one_letter_code
_entity_poly.pdbx_strand_id
1 'polypeptide(L)'
;MIGKIYTPPGFFNNQIIHNNGTQPQKTLKNQITGSVISVKNTNYDFRIMSKELSLYRDVKSNPLLASVADTKSHTSQNDRFSSLGMAVTAIYNMVEDGKAKEKSIDICNKNPRDQSIELNLDSSLTKRGAEYIHQFLDSETPLDSTNYATGLRVGSDMKITLLDPIMIHQFNSTWNIRLNMAT
;
A
#
# COMPACT_ATOMS: atom_id res chain seq x y z
N MET A 1 -40.14 -29.88 -9.27
CA MET A 1 -38.80 -29.72 -9.89
C MET A 1 -38.57 -28.22 -10.07
N ILE A 2 -37.84 -27.56 -9.16
CA ILE A 2 -37.62 -26.10 -9.22
C ILE A 2 -36.41 -25.86 -10.12
N GLY A 3 -36.65 -25.32 -11.31
CA GLY A 3 -35.57 -24.96 -12.25
C GLY A 3 -34.70 -23.85 -11.67
N LYS A 4 -33.39 -24.11 -11.55
CA LYS A 4 -32.42 -23.07 -11.19
C LYS A 4 -32.24 -22.14 -12.38
N ILE A 5 -32.76 -20.92 -12.29
CA ILE A 5 -32.47 -19.86 -13.25
C ILE A 5 -31.04 -19.37 -12.95
N TYR A 6 -30.09 -19.76 -13.79
CA TYR A 6 -28.71 -19.30 -13.74
C TYR A 6 -28.56 -18.09 -14.66
N THR A 7 -29.03 -16.91 -14.22
CA THR A 7 -28.70 -15.64 -14.89
C THR A 7 -27.47 -15.04 -14.21
N PRO A 8 -26.35 -14.84 -14.91
CA PRO A 8 -25.23 -14.07 -14.38
C PRO A 8 -25.71 -12.64 -14.07
N PRO A 9 -25.25 -12.01 -12.98
CA PRO A 9 -25.59 -10.63 -12.70
C PRO A 9 -25.03 -9.71 -13.80
N GLY A 10 -25.92 -9.00 -14.49
CA GLY A 10 -25.57 -7.98 -15.48
C GLY A 10 -25.39 -6.61 -14.83
N PHE A 11 -24.37 -5.86 -15.25
CA PHE A 11 -24.16 -4.47 -14.86
C PHE A 11 -24.32 -3.56 -16.09
N PHE A 12 -25.06 -2.46 -15.96
CA PHE A 12 -25.17 -1.47 -17.03
C PHE A 12 -23.90 -0.62 -17.10
N ASN A 13 -23.18 -0.70 -18.22
CA ASN A 13 -22.10 0.21 -18.54
C ASN A 13 -22.66 1.51 -19.12
N ASN A 14 -22.89 2.52 -18.27
CA ASN A 14 -23.03 3.89 -18.76
C ASN A 14 -21.64 4.36 -19.22
N GLN A 15 -21.40 4.36 -20.54
CA GLN A 15 -20.26 5.06 -21.16
C GLN A 15 -20.42 6.56 -20.93
N ILE A 16 -19.43 7.21 -20.30
CA ILE A 16 -19.35 8.68 -20.25
C ILE A 16 -17.89 9.12 -20.39
N ILE A 17 -17.76 10.16 -21.22
CA ILE A 17 -16.60 10.90 -21.71
C ILE A 17 -15.69 11.38 -20.56
N HIS A 18 -14.38 11.27 -20.79
CA HIS A 18 -13.34 11.72 -19.88
C HIS A 18 -13.18 13.25 -19.92
N ASN A 19 -13.52 13.94 -18.82
CA ASN A 19 -13.00 15.27 -18.53
C ASN A 19 -12.05 15.15 -17.33
N ASN A 20 -10.81 15.60 -17.53
CA ASN A 20 -9.74 15.57 -16.54
C ASN A 20 -10.09 16.49 -15.35
N GLY A 21 -10.38 15.91 -14.18
CA GLY A 21 -10.49 16.70 -12.95
C GLY A 21 -11.14 16.00 -11.76
N THR A 22 -12.05 15.05 -11.99
CA THR A 22 -12.77 14.36 -10.91
C THR A 22 -13.00 12.91 -11.28
N GLN A 23 -12.39 11.99 -10.53
CA GLN A 23 -12.63 10.55 -10.73
C GLN A 23 -14.12 10.25 -10.43
N PRO A 24 -14.89 9.70 -11.38
CA PRO A 24 -16.28 9.40 -11.14
C PRO A 24 -16.40 8.23 -10.15
N GLN A 25 -17.06 8.46 -9.02
CA GLN A 25 -17.49 7.41 -8.11
C GLN A 25 -18.68 6.69 -8.76
N LYS A 26 -18.48 5.48 -9.30
CA LYS A 26 -19.59 4.70 -9.88
C LYS A 26 -20.17 3.76 -8.83
N THR A 27 -21.47 3.88 -8.65
CA THR A 27 -22.27 3.03 -7.77
C THR A 27 -22.94 1.96 -8.60
N LEU A 28 -22.40 0.73 -8.62
CA LEU A 28 -23.00 -0.40 -9.31
C LEU A 28 -24.01 -1.08 -8.38
N LYS A 29 -25.30 -1.07 -8.74
CA LYS A 29 -26.35 -1.76 -7.98
C LYS A 29 -26.58 -3.15 -8.55
N ASN A 30 -26.35 -4.19 -7.74
CA ASN A 30 -26.74 -5.56 -8.06
C ASN A 30 -28.27 -5.64 -8.11
N GLN A 31 -28.81 -6.08 -9.23
CA GLN A 31 -30.26 -6.12 -9.46
C GLN A 31 -30.97 -7.24 -8.68
N ILE A 32 -30.25 -8.29 -8.29
CA ILE A 32 -30.82 -9.47 -7.63
C ILE A 32 -30.82 -9.27 -6.11
N THR A 33 -29.71 -8.75 -5.56
CA THR A 33 -29.55 -8.60 -4.10
C THR A 33 -29.80 -7.18 -3.60
N GLY A 34 -29.97 -6.21 -4.51
CA GLY A 34 -30.02 -4.78 -4.16
C GLY A 34 -28.70 -4.22 -3.65
N SER A 35 -27.65 -5.04 -3.55
CA SER A 35 -26.34 -4.67 -3.01
C SER A 35 -25.69 -3.62 -3.88
N VAL A 36 -25.09 -2.63 -3.23
CA VAL A 36 -24.43 -1.52 -3.91
C VAL A 36 -22.92 -1.72 -3.81
N ILE A 37 -22.26 -1.84 -4.97
CA ILE A 37 -20.80 -1.87 -5.09
C ILE A 37 -20.36 -0.46 -5.46
N SER A 38 -19.63 0.20 -4.57
CA SER A 38 -18.92 1.43 -4.88
C SER A 38 -17.62 1.08 -5.59
N VAL A 39 -17.50 1.43 -6.87
CA VAL A 39 -16.28 1.22 -7.65
C VAL A 39 -15.50 2.53 -7.66
N LYS A 40 -14.32 2.53 -7.05
CA LYS A 40 -13.37 3.62 -7.11
C LYS A 40 -12.35 3.30 -8.21
N ASN A 41 -12.29 4.14 -9.24
CA ASN A 41 -11.20 4.06 -10.20
C ASN A 41 -9.87 4.35 -9.49
N THR A 42 -8.89 3.52 -9.73
CA THR A 42 -7.58 3.58 -9.12
C THR A 42 -6.54 3.41 -10.21
N ASN A 43 -5.43 4.13 -10.09
CA ASN A 43 -4.32 4.04 -11.05
C ASN A 43 -3.35 2.91 -10.68
N TYR A 44 -3.64 2.15 -9.63
CA TYR A 44 -2.81 1.05 -9.14
C TYR A 44 -3.39 -0.31 -9.55
N ASP A 45 -2.52 -1.29 -9.79
CA ASP A 45 -2.93 -2.68 -10.03
C ASP A 45 -3.81 -3.16 -8.85
N PHE A 46 -4.97 -3.75 -9.18
CA PHE A 46 -5.93 -4.23 -8.18
C PHE A 46 -5.31 -5.26 -7.23
N ARG A 47 -4.32 -6.04 -7.68
CA ARG A 47 -3.61 -7.03 -6.87
C ARG A 47 -2.80 -6.36 -5.78
N ILE A 48 -2.12 -5.26 -6.11
CA ILE A 48 -1.36 -4.44 -5.15
C ILE A 48 -2.33 -3.88 -4.09
N MET A 49 -3.47 -3.33 -4.51
CA MET A 49 -4.47 -2.81 -3.57
C MET A 49 -5.07 -3.88 -2.68
N SER A 50 -5.39 -5.05 -3.24
CA SER A 50 -5.93 -6.17 -2.48
C SER A 50 -4.92 -6.73 -1.48
N LYS A 51 -3.65 -6.84 -1.88
CA LYS A 51 -2.58 -7.30 -1.00
C LYS A 51 -2.33 -6.33 0.14
N GLU A 52 -2.30 -5.02 -0.15
CA GLU A 52 -2.20 -3.98 0.87
C GLU A 52 -3.32 -4.08 1.91
N LEU A 53 -4.57 -4.25 1.46
CA LEU A 53 -5.72 -4.41 2.37
C LEU A 53 -5.61 -5.68 3.22
N SER A 54 -5.11 -6.77 2.64
CA SER A 54 -4.87 -8.02 3.38
C SER A 54 -3.84 -7.81 4.49
N LEU A 55 -2.68 -7.25 4.17
CA LEU A 55 -1.61 -6.97 5.14
C LEU A 55 -2.08 -6.01 6.23
N TYR A 56 -2.83 -4.97 5.86
CA TYR A 56 -3.42 -4.05 6.83
C TYR A 56 -4.39 -4.74 7.77
N ARG A 57 -5.24 -5.64 7.26
CA ARG A 57 -6.17 -6.43 8.07
C ARG A 57 -5.42 -7.33 9.04
N ASP A 58 -4.37 -8.01 8.58
CA ASP A 58 -3.57 -8.90 9.42
C ASP A 58 -2.91 -8.13 10.56
N VAL A 59 -2.28 -6.99 10.25
CA VAL A 59 -1.71 -6.09 11.25
C VAL A 59 -2.76 -5.57 12.23
N LYS A 60 -3.91 -5.10 11.74
CA LYS A 60 -4.99 -4.59 12.59
C LYS A 60 -5.59 -5.66 13.52
N SER A 61 -5.61 -6.92 13.06
CA SER A 61 -6.12 -8.05 13.85
C SER A 61 -5.16 -8.54 14.94
N ASN A 62 -3.87 -8.18 14.84
CA ASN A 62 -2.85 -8.52 15.83
C ASN A 62 -2.54 -7.30 16.72
N PRO A 63 -2.88 -7.31 18.03
CA PRO A 63 -2.72 -6.14 18.91
C PRO A 63 -1.28 -5.59 18.99
N LEU A 64 -0.27 -6.47 18.95
CA LEU A 64 1.13 -6.07 19.03
C LEU A 64 1.55 -5.32 17.76
N LEU A 65 1.21 -5.87 16.59
CA LEU A 65 1.51 -5.24 15.30
C LEU A 65 0.69 -3.95 15.10
N ALA A 66 -0.57 -3.95 15.51
CA ALA A 66 -1.44 -2.77 15.44
C ALA A 66 -0.90 -1.60 16.25
N SER A 67 -0.29 -1.89 17.41
CA SER A 67 0.38 -0.89 18.25
C SER A 67 1.64 -0.34 17.59
N VAL A 68 2.46 -1.20 16.96
CA VAL A 68 3.67 -0.76 16.25
C VAL A 68 3.30 0.10 15.05
N ALA A 69 2.38 -0.37 14.20
CA ALA A 69 2.04 0.29 12.94
C ALA A 69 1.29 1.64 13.10
N ASP A 70 0.93 2.02 14.32
CA ASP A 70 0.06 3.17 14.62
C ASP A 70 -1.15 3.21 13.68
N THR A 71 -1.91 2.11 13.63
CA THR A 71 -3.02 1.95 12.68
C THR A 71 -4.12 3.04 12.82
N LYS A 72 -4.14 3.78 13.93
CA LYS A 72 -5.08 4.87 14.18
C LYS A 72 -4.75 6.13 13.40
N SER A 73 -3.48 6.41 13.10
CA SER A 73 -3.07 7.59 12.32
C SER A 73 -3.21 7.39 10.80
N HIS A 74 -3.47 6.16 10.37
CA HIS A 74 -3.55 5.76 8.96
C HIS A 74 -5.01 5.58 8.50
N THR A 75 -5.68 6.69 8.19
CA THR A 75 -7.13 6.71 7.94
C THR A 75 -7.54 6.23 6.54
N SER A 76 -6.66 6.35 5.53
CA SER A 76 -6.92 5.86 4.17
C SER A 76 -5.81 4.95 3.62
N GLN A 77 -6.13 4.17 2.59
CA GLN A 77 -5.16 3.34 1.88
C GLN A 77 -4.08 4.18 1.19
N ASN A 78 -4.41 5.38 0.70
CA ASN A 78 -3.42 6.28 0.15
C ASN A 78 -2.44 6.79 1.22
N ASP A 79 -2.92 7.07 2.43
CA ASP A 79 -2.03 7.45 3.54
C ASP A 79 -1.06 6.33 3.87
N ARG A 80 -1.53 5.07 3.88
CA ARG A 80 -0.68 3.90 4.11
C ARG A 80 0.37 3.72 3.02
N PHE A 81 -0.02 3.83 1.74
CA PHE A 81 0.95 3.81 0.65
C PHE A 81 1.96 4.96 0.75
N SER A 82 1.52 6.18 1.09
CA SER A 82 2.42 7.31 1.28
C SER A 82 3.41 7.07 2.43
N SER A 83 2.94 6.60 3.59
CA SER A 83 3.79 6.21 4.73
C SER A 83 4.81 5.15 4.33
N LEU A 84 4.40 4.09 3.64
CA LEU A 84 5.32 3.06 3.15
C LEU A 84 6.36 3.66 2.18
N GLY A 85 5.93 4.56 1.29
CA GLY A 85 6.82 5.29 0.39
C GLY A 85 7.85 6.16 1.13
N MET A 86 7.46 6.79 2.23
CA MET A 86 8.39 7.51 3.11
C MET A 86 9.39 6.55 3.73
N ALA A 87 8.94 5.41 4.27
CA ALA A 87 9.82 4.42 4.88
C ALA A 87 10.85 3.87 3.87
N VAL A 88 10.42 3.56 2.64
CA VAL A 88 11.33 3.18 1.55
C VAL A 88 12.34 4.29 1.25
N THR A 89 11.88 5.54 1.22
CA THR A 89 12.75 6.71 1.03
C THR A 89 13.76 6.88 2.17
N ALA A 90 13.38 6.54 3.41
CA ALA A 90 14.27 6.53 4.56
C ALA A 90 15.43 5.55 4.35
N ILE A 91 15.12 4.31 3.96
CA ILE A 91 16.13 3.29 3.66
C ILE A 91 17.04 3.76 2.52
N TYR A 92 16.45 4.29 1.45
CA TYR A 92 17.20 4.84 0.32
C TYR A 92 18.18 5.95 0.74
N ASN A 93 17.84 6.79 1.71
CA ASN A 93 18.72 7.89 2.13
C ASN A 93 19.69 7.53 3.26
N MET A 94 19.32 6.64 4.17
CA MET A 94 19.98 6.50 5.48
C MET A 94 20.71 5.17 5.68
N VAL A 95 20.42 4.15 4.86
CA VAL A 95 21.08 2.85 4.94
C VAL A 95 22.16 2.78 3.86
N GLU A 96 23.32 2.21 4.18
CA GLU A 96 24.46 2.13 3.26
C GLU A 96 24.39 0.91 2.33
N ASP A 97 23.98 -0.26 2.86
CA ASP A 97 24.03 -1.53 2.13
C ASP A 97 22.87 -2.50 2.44
N GLY A 98 22.87 -3.65 1.74
CA GLY A 98 21.89 -4.74 1.88
C GLY A 98 20.81 -4.80 0.79
N LYS A 99 20.13 -5.93 0.67
CA LYS A 99 19.06 -6.16 -0.33
C LYS A 99 17.91 -5.15 -0.20
N ALA A 100 17.55 -4.75 1.01
CA ALA A 100 16.53 -3.73 1.23
C ALA A 100 16.98 -2.37 0.69
N LYS A 101 18.26 -2.01 0.85
CA LYS A 101 18.86 -0.82 0.25
C LYS A 101 18.81 -0.90 -1.28
N GLU A 102 19.26 -2.00 -1.88
CA GLU A 102 19.18 -2.22 -3.33
C GLU A 102 17.75 -2.06 -3.86
N LYS A 103 16.77 -2.69 -3.21
CA LYS A 103 15.35 -2.57 -3.58
C LYS A 103 14.81 -1.15 -3.40
N SER A 104 15.22 -0.44 -2.35
CA SER A 104 14.83 0.95 -2.17
C SER A 104 15.38 1.85 -3.27
N ILE A 105 16.63 1.63 -3.73
CA ILE A 105 17.22 2.35 -4.87
C ILE A 105 16.37 2.12 -6.12
N ASP A 106 16.04 0.86 -6.44
CA ASP A 106 15.21 0.52 -7.60
C ASP A 106 13.86 1.24 -7.57
N ILE A 107 13.18 1.22 -6.43
CA ILE A 107 11.86 1.83 -6.25
C ILE A 107 11.95 3.36 -6.36
N CYS A 108 12.94 3.97 -5.69
CA CYS A 108 13.12 5.41 -5.65
C CYS A 108 13.56 5.99 -7.00
N ASN A 109 14.35 5.24 -7.78
CA ASN A 109 14.78 5.63 -9.13
C ASN A 109 13.64 5.52 -10.15
N LYS A 110 12.77 4.50 -10.04
CA LYS A 110 11.55 4.39 -10.87
C LYS A 110 10.54 5.48 -10.57
N ASN A 111 10.50 5.96 -9.33
CA ASN A 111 9.56 6.98 -8.87
C ASN A 111 10.32 8.13 -8.20
N PRO A 112 11.08 8.93 -8.98
CA PRO A 112 11.88 10.01 -8.41
C PRO A 112 10.97 11.05 -7.76
N ARG A 113 11.45 11.63 -6.64
CA ARG A 113 10.76 12.71 -5.94
C ARG A 113 11.02 14.04 -6.62
N ASP A 114 10.05 14.94 -6.53
CA ASP A 114 10.28 16.35 -6.76
C ASP A 114 10.83 16.97 -5.47
N GLN A 115 12.10 17.38 -5.49
CA GLN A 115 12.76 17.95 -4.31
C GLN A 115 12.24 19.33 -3.93
N SER A 116 11.49 19.99 -4.81
CA SER A 116 10.84 21.29 -4.53
C SER A 116 9.55 21.15 -3.70
N ILE A 117 9.02 19.92 -3.58
CA ILE A 117 7.78 19.63 -2.87
C ILE A 117 8.09 19.01 -1.51
N GLU A 118 7.39 19.46 -0.47
CA GLU A 118 7.47 18.88 0.87
C GLU A 118 7.27 17.36 0.83
N LEU A 119 8.01 16.65 1.68
CA LEU A 119 8.05 15.18 1.65
C LEU A 119 6.64 14.58 1.64
N ASN A 120 5.81 14.98 2.60
CA ASN A 120 4.44 14.53 2.82
C ASN A 120 3.42 14.91 1.74
N LEU A 121 3.74 15.83 0.83
CA LEU A 121 2.85 16.26 -0.25
C LEU A 121 3.21 15.66 -1.61
N ASP A 122 4.38 15.04 -1.74
CA ASP A 122 4.84 14.47 -3.01
C ASP A 122 4.08 13.17 -3.36
N SER A 123 3.33 13.21 -4.46
CA SER A 123 2.58 12.07 -4.99
C SER A 123 3.43 10.84 -5.32
N SER A 124 4.74 11.02 -5.52
CA SER A 124 5.71 9.95 -5.80
C SER A 124 5.82 8.98 -4.63
N LEU A 125 5.55 9.42 -3.40
CA LEU A 125 5.58 8.55 -2.23
C LEU A 125 4.53 7.44 -2.31
N THR A 126 3.30 7.78 -2.70
CA THR A 126 2.24 6.78 -2.86
C THR A 126 2.61 5.73 -3.90
N LYS A 127 3.29 6.14 -4.99
CA LYS A 127 3.80 5.21 -6.01
C LYS A 127 4.92 4.32 -5.47
N ARG A 128 5.87 4.88 -4.71
CA ARG A 128 6.92 4.11 -4.02
C ARG A 128 6.33 3.06 -3.07
N GLY A 129 5.30 3.43 -2.31
CA GLY A 129 4.57 2.51 -1.45
C GLY A 129 3.85 1.39 -2.20
N ALA A 130 3.24 1.71 -3.34
CA ALA A 130 2.60 0.70 -4.19
C ALA A 130 3.62 -0.30 -4.77
N GLU A 131 4.76 0.18 -5.27
CA GLU A 131 5.89 -0.67 -5.73
C GLU A 131 6.50 -1.48 -4.59
N TYR A 132 6.51 -0.96 -3.37
CA TYR A 132 6.90 -1.73 -2.20
C TYR A 132 5.95 -2.90 -1.96
N ILE A 133 4.62 -2.67 -1.95
CA ILE A 133 3.63 -3.74 -1.79
C ILE A 133 3.66 -4.74 -2.95
N HIS A 134 4.04 -4.32 -4.16
CA HIS A 134 4.17 -5.21 -5.30
C HIS A 134 5.10 -6.42 -5.02
N GLN A 135 6.15 -6.23 -4.20
CA GLN A 135 7.07 -7.30 -3.81
C GLN A 135 6.46 -8.40 -2.92
N PHE A 136 5.20 -8.22 -2.49
CA PHE A 136 4.48 -9.17 -1.65
C PHE A 136 3.53 -10.05 -2.47
N LEU A 137 3.41 -9.84 -3.79
CA LEU A 137 2.50 -10.60 -4.62
C LEU A 137 3.01 -12.00 -4.97
N ASP A 138 4.31 -12.14 -5.23
CA ASP A 138 4.87 -13.36 -5.81
C ASP A 138 5.42 -14.34 -4.76
N SER A 139 5.79 -13.83 -3.58
CA SER A 139 6.46 -14.60 -2.52
C SER A 139 5.99 -14.14 -1.14
N GLU A 140 5.08 -14.90 -0.54
CA GLU A 140 4.63 -14.64 0.83
C GLU A 140 5.64 -15.16 1.84
N THR A 141 5.86 -14.38 2.90
CA THR A 141 6.74 -14.77 4.00
C THR A 141 6.04 -14.57 5.35
N PRO A 142 6.44 -15.32 6.40
CA PRO A 142 5.94 -15.08 7.75
C PRO A 142 6.23 -13.67 8.29
N LEU A 143 7.16 -12.93 7.67
CA LEU A 143 7.54 -11.58 8.07
C LEU A 143 6.74 -10.49 7.36
N ASP A 144 5.84 -10.83 6.44
CA ASP A 144 5.15 -9.84 5.60
C ASP A 144 4.41 -8.80 6.43
N SER A 145 3.58 -9.23 7.38
CA SER A 145 2.80 -8.33 8.24
C SER A 145 3.68 -7.52 9.19
N THR A 146 4.78 -8.09 9.69
CA THR A 146 5.74 -7.40 10.56
C THR A 146 6.52 -6.33 9.79
N ASN A 147 6.96 -6.65 8.58
CA ASN A 147 7.68 -5.72 7.72
C ASN A 147 6.77 -4.59 7.24
N TYR A 148 5.51 -4.91 6.91
CA TYR A 148 4.49 -3.92 6.62
C TYR A 148 4.21 -3.00 7.83
N ALA A 149 4.03 -3.55 9.03
CA ALA A 149 3.79 -2.77 10.25
C ALA A 149 4.93 -1.81 10.60
N THR A 150 6.17 -2.29 10.53
CA THR A 150 7.37 -1.46 10.78
C THR A 150 7.54 -0.38 9.72
N GLY A 151 7.23 -0.66 8.45
CA GLY A 151 7.20 0.33 7.38
C GLY A 151 6.16 1.43 7.62
N LEU A 152 4.94 1.08 8.04
CA LEU A 152 3.92 2.08 8.41
C LEU A 152 4.39 2.97 9.56
N ARG A 153 5.03 2.38 10.58
CA ARG A 153 5.55 3.14 11.72
C ARG A 153 6.60 4.16 11.31
N VAL A 154 7.62 3.72 10.56
CA VAL A 154 8.69 4.61 10.05
C VAL A 154 8.10 5.74 9.22
N GLY A 155 7.15 5.43 8.32
CA GLY A 155 6.48 6.44 7.51
C GLY A 155 5.70 7.46 8.32
N SER A 156 4.99 7.00 9.36
CA SER A 156 4.26 7.89 10.27
C SER A 156 5.20 8.82 11.05
N ASP A 157 6.31 8.30 11.55
CA ASP A 157 7.31 9.10 12.27
C ASP A 157 7.92 10.16 11.34
N MET A 158 8.25 9.80 10.10
CA MET A 158 8.75 10.75 9.10
C MET A 158 7.74 11.85 8.73
N LYS A 159 6.44 11.52 8.70
CA LYS A 159 5.37 12.49 8.40
C LYS A 159 5.31 13.63 9.42
N ILE A 160 5.67 13.35 10.68
CA ILE A 160 5.77 14.34 11.76
C ILE A 160 7.20 14.82 12.00
N THR A 161 8.11 14.61 11.04
CA THR A 161 9.54 14.99 11.09
C THR A 161 10.35 14.33 12.21
N LEU A 162 9.86 13.21 12.76
CA LEU A 162 10.60 12.38 13.70
C LEU A 162 11.40 11.32 12.93
N LEU A 163 12.72 11.41 13.03
CA LEU A 163 13.63 10.38 12.53
C LEU A 163 14.03 9.48 13.69
N ASP A 164 13.42 8.30 13.78
CA ASP A 164 13.81 7.24 14.73
C ASP A 164 14.76 6.26 14.03
N PRO A 165 16.08 6.33 14.26
CA PRO A 165 17.05 5.46 13.60
C PRO A 165 16.88 3.99 14.00
N ILE A 166 16.37 3.72 15.22
CA ILE A 166 16.15 2.36 15.70
C ILE A 166 15.03 1.71 14.90
N MET A 167 13.92 2.43 14.70
CA MET A 167 12.80 1.93 13.89
C MET A 167 13.17 1.79 12.41
N ILE A 168 13.98 2.69 11.87
CA ILE A 168 14.50 2.58 10.49
C ILE A 168 15.40 1.34 10.36
N HIS A 169 16.29 1.10 11.33
CA HIS A 169 17.12 -0.10 11.36
C HIS A 169 16.29 -1.39 11.50
N GLN A 170 15.24 -1.38 12.34
CA GLN A 170 14.34 -2.51 12.51
C GLN A 170 13.59 -2.83 11.21
N PHE A 171 13.08 -1.80 10.53
CA PHE A 171 12.45 -1.93 9.22
C PHE A 171 13.43 -2.49 8.19
N ASN A 172 14.64 -1.93 8.10
CA ASN A 172 15.71 -2.39 7.21
C ASN A 172 16.04 -3.88 7.43
N SER A 173 16.27 -4.25 8.69
CA SER A 173 16.65 -5.61 9.08
C SER A 173 15.54 -6.61 8.72
N THR A 174 14.30 -6.27 9.06
CA THR A 174 13.14 -7.13 8.76
C THR A 174 12.93 -7.28 7.26
N TRP A 175 13.12 -6.21 6.49
CA TRP A 175 12.97 -6.24 5.03
C TRP A 175 14.07 -7.09 4.38
N ASN A 176 15.33 -6.96 4.83
CA ASN A 176 16.43 -7.81 4.37
C ASN A 176 16.18 -9.29 4.63
N ILE A 177 15.76 -9.66 5.85
CA ILE A 177 15.44 -11.06 6.19
C ILE A 177 14.31 -11.57 5.31
N ARG A 178 13.23 -10.79 5.16
CA ARG A 178 12.13 -11.12 4.24
C ARG A 178 12.63 -11.37 2.82
N LEU A 179 13.43 -10.48 2.26
CA LEU A 179 13.97 -10.60 0.90
C LEU A 179 14.88 -11.83 0.72
N ASN A 180 15.53 -12.30 1.79
CA ASN A 180 16.29 -13.55 1.77
C ASN A 180 15.42 -14.81 1.84
N MET A 181 14.22 -14.72 2.41
CA MET A 181 13.26 -15.83 2.48
C MET A 181 12.40 -15.94 1.21
N ALA A 182 12.25 -14.83 0.49
CA ALA A 182 11.43 -14.70 -0.71
C ALA A 182 12.12 -15.19 -2.01
N THR A 183 13.41 -15.50 -1.94
CA THR A 183 14.24 -16.04 -3.05
C THR A 183 14.31 -17.56 -2.99
#